data_AF-A0A972LMK9-F1
#
_entry.id   AF-A0A972LMK9-F1
#
_cell.length_a   1.000
_cell.length_b   1.000
_cell.length_c   1.000
_cell.angle_alpha   90.00
_cell.angle_beta   90.00
_cell.angle_gamma   90.00
#
_symmetry.space_group_name_H-M   'P 1'
#
loop_
_entity.id
_entity.type
_entity.pdbx_description
1 polymer ?
#
loop_
_entity_poly.entity_id
_entity_poly.type
_entity_poly.pdbx_seq_one_letter_code
_entity_poly.pdbx_strand_id
1 'polypeptide(L)'
;MSKAKDNKALSPDNGLLAQELALFMDISSGELKLAMGDAAGTMRQLTQTFMTMVTDVQEIKILAEVLNKKSSANTGANEIIAACDKYLDKVQAGTVGFQFYDKLTQRLRHTSKSMQQVKDILHAPDQLNDESVWQAFKDDIHQRYNTEEDRKLYQAIIKGLSIDEALSKASKQSKKKKDIELF
;
A
#
# COMPACT_ATOMS: atom_id res chain seq x y z
N MET A 1 -27.78 -34.34 -40.81
CA MET A 1 -28.31 -33.06 -40.31
C MET A 1 -27.87 -32.86 -38.88
N SER A 2 -27.33 -31.67 -38.58
CA SER A 2 -27.18 -31.05 -37.24
C SER A 2 -26.17 -31.70 -36.27
N LYS A 3 -25.11 -31.06 -35.77
CA LYS A 3 -24.75 -29.64 -35.70
C LYS A 3 -23.23 -29.53 -35.68
N ALA A 4 -22.71 -28.63 -36.52
CA ALA A 4 -21.32 -28.22 -36.49
C ALA A 4 -21.01 -27.62 -35.12
N LYS A 5 -19.87 -28.02 -34.53
CA LYS A 5 -19.22 -27.24 -33.47
C LYS A 5 -18.82 -25.93 -34.12
N ASP A 6 -19.58 -24.87 -33.85
CA ASP A 6 -19.18 -23.50 -34.13
C ASP A 6 -17.93 -23.21 -33.33
N ASN A 7 -16.80 -23.46 -33.98
CA ASN A 7 -15.50 -22.97 -33.60
C ASN A 7 -15.59 -21.45 -33.73
N LYS A 8 -15.96 -20.78 -32.63
CA LYS A 8 -15.97 -19.34 -32.51
C LYS A 8 -14.51 -18.86 -32.46
N ALA A 9 -13.82 -19.03 -33.58
CA ALA A 9 -12.57 -18.35 -33.85
C ALA A 9 -12.81 -16.86 -33.58
N LEU A 10 -11.92 -16.28 -32.79
CA LEU A 10 -11.98 -14.89 -32.33
C LEU A 10 -12.42 -13.97 -33.48
N SER A 11 -13.50 -13.22 -33.27
CA SER A 11 -13.80 -12.09 -34.15
C SER A 11 -12.59 -11.13 -34.10
N PRO A 12 -12.07 -10.67 -35.25
CA PRO A 12 -10.86 -9.83 -35.32
C PRO A 12 -10.94 -8.56 -34.46
N ASP A 13 -12.15 -8.08 -34.18
CA ASP A 13 -12.45 -6.91 -33.35
C ASP A 13 -12.06 -7.10 -31.86
N ASN A 14 -12.17 -8.32 -31.34
CA ASN A 14 -11.86 -8.61 -29.93
C ASN A 14 -10.34 -8.69 -29.68
N GLY A 15 -9.55 -9.04 -30.70
CA GLY A 15 -8.09 -9.07 -30.60
C GLY A 15 -7.49 -7.67 -30.55
N LEU A 16 -8.05 -6.73 -31.32
CA LEU A 16 -7.66 -5.32 -31.29
C LEU A 16 -8.00 -4.71 -29.92
N LEU A 17 -9.21 -4.94 -29.40
CA LEU A 17 -9.61 -4.46 -28.08
C LEU A 17 -8.72 -5.02 -26.95
N ALA A 18 -8.34 -6.31 -27.03
CA ALA A 18 -7.43 -6.91 -26.06
C ALA A 18 -6.04 -6.26 -26.09
N GLN A 19 -5.54 -5.92 -27.28
CA GLN A 19 -4.26 -5.22 -27.45
C GLN A 19 -4.32 -3.78 -26.91
N GLU A 20 -5.40 -3.05 -27.17
CA GLU A 20 -5.61 -1.70 -26.64
C GLU A 20 -5.72 -1.70 -25.11
N LEU A 21 -6.46 -2.66 -24.55
CA LEU A 21 -6.58 -2.82 -23.10
C LEU A 21 -5.24 -3.20 -22.46
N ALA A 22 -4.47 -4.07 -23.11
CA ALA A 22 -3.12 -4.44 -22.67
C ALA A 22 -2.18 -3.23 -22.66
N LEU A 23 -2.23 -2.39 -23.71
CA LEU A 23 -1.46 -1.15 -23.78
C LEU A 23 -1.84 -0.19 -22.63
N PHE A 24 -3.13 0.00 -22.38
CA PHE A 24 -3.59 0.85 -21.28
C PHE A 24 -3.13 0.33 -19.91
N MET A 25 -3.13 -0.99 -19.71
CA MET A 25 -2.61 -1.61 -18.48
C MET A 25 -1.10 -1.40 -18.32
N ASP A 26 -0.32 -1.45 -19.40
CA ASP A 26 1.12 -1.17 -19.36
C ASP A 26 1.41 0.29 -19.03
N ILE A 27 0.69 1.23 -19.65
CA ILE A 27 0.81 2.67 -19.33
C ILE A 27 0.45 2.91 -17.87
N SER A 28 -0.72 2.43 -17.42
CA SER A 28 -1.20 2.60 -16.04
C SER A 28 -0.23 1.96 -15.03
N SER A 29 0.30 0.77 -15.33
CA SER A 29 1.31 0.13 -14.48
C SER A 29 2.62 0.90 -14.48
N GLY A 30 3.01 1.53 -15.59
CA GLY A 30 4.20 2.36 -15.69
C GLY A 30 4.08 3.62 -14.84
N GLU A 31 2.98 4.37 -14.98
CA GLU A 31 2.67 5.55 -14.17
C GLU A 31 2.62 5.22 -12.68
N LEU A 32 2.00 4.10 -12.32
CA LEU A 32 1.97 3.66 -10.93
C LEU A 32 3.37 3.38 -10.37
N LYS A 33 4.23 2.70 -11.14
CA LYS A 33 5.62 2.44 -10.74
C LYS A 33 6.44 3.73 -10.60
N LEU A 34 6.26 4.69 -11.50
CA LEU A 34 6.90 6.01 -11.42
C LEU A 34 6.45 6.75 -10.15
N ALA A 35 5.14 6.89 -9.94
CA ALA A 35 4.59 7.56 -8.76
C ALA A 35 5.06 6.92 -7.44
N MET A 36 5.12 5.58 -7.40
CA MET A 36 5.67 4.86 -6.25
C MET A 36 7.17 5.13 -6.05
N GLY A 37 7.95 5.21 -7.14
CA GLY A 37 9.38 5.54 -7.09
C GLY A 37 9.64 6.94 -6.52
N ASP A 38 8.90 7.94 -7.00
CA ASP A 38 8.99 9.33 -6.54
C ASP A 38 8.58 9.47 -5.07
N ALA A 39 7.48 8.80 -4.70
CA ALA A 39 7.03 8.73 -3.32
C ALA A 39 8.09 8.07 -2.42
N ALA A 40 8.79 7.03 -2.92
CA ALA A 40 9.80 6.32 -2.14
C ALA A 40 11.05 7.17 -1.93
N GLY A 41 11.44 7.97 -2.93
CA GLY A 41 12.50 8.98 -2.78
C GLY A 41 12.17 9.99 -1.69
N THR A 42 10.98 10.60 -1.78
CA THR A 42 10.49 11.59 -0.81
C THR A 42 10.41 11.01 0.60
N MET A 43 9.90 9.78 0.74
CA MET A 43 9.76 9.15 2.05
C MET A 43 11.10 8.78 2.67
N ARG A 44 12.08 8.31 1.88
CA ARG A 44 13.44 8.09 2.36
C ARG A 44 14.07 9.39 2.86
N GLN A 45 13.91 10.48 2.11
CA GLN A 45 14.41 11.79 2.53
C GLN A 45 13.74 12.25 3.84
N LEU A 46 12.42 12.09 3.96
CA LEU A 46 11.70 12.42 5.19
C LEU A 46 12.18 11.58 6.38
N THR A 47 12.34 10.26 6.18
CA THR A 47 12.88 9.35 7.21
C THR A 47 14.28 9.78 7.65
N GLN A 48 15.14 10.11 6.68
CA GLN A 48 16.51 10.56 6.96
C GLN A 48 16.53 11.87 7.75
N THR A 49 15.77 12.88 7.30
CA THR A 49 15.65 14.17 8.01
C THR A 49 15.15 13.96 9.44
N PHE A 50 14.19 13.04 9.63
CA PHE A 50 13.64 12.73 10.94
C PHE A 50 14.66 12.07 11.86
N MET A 51 15.46 11.13 11.35
CA MET A 51 16.55 10.51 12.10
C MET A 51 17.67 11.51 12.45
N THR A 52 17.97 12.45 11.55
CA THR A 52 18.89 13.55 11.86
C THR A 52 18.35 14.41 13.00
N MET A 53 17.07 14.82 12.95
CA MET A 53 16.45 15.61 14.03
C MET A 53 16.48 14.88 15.38
N VAL A 54 16.28 13.55 15.40
CA VAL A 54 16.42 12.73 16.61
C VAL A 54 17.84 12.81 17.16
N THR A 55 18.84 12.70 16.29
CA THR A 55 20.25 12.77 16.66
C THR A 55 20.60 14.15 17.23
N ASP A 56 20.17 15.22 16.55
CA ASP A 56 20.39 16.60 16.98
C ASP A 56 19.76 16.86 18.36
N VAL A 57 18.55 16.34 18.59
CA VAL A 57 17.85 16.48 19.88
C VAL A 57 18.54 15.68 20.99
N GLN A 58 19.09 14.49 20.68
CA GLN A 58 19.90 13.74 21.64
C GLN A 58 21.18 14.48 22.00
N GLU A 59 21.84 15.11 21.03
CA GLU A 59 23.03 15.94 21.28
C GLU A 59 22.71 17.16 22.14
N ILE A 60 21.60 17.86 21.86
CA ILE A 60 21.11 18.98 22.68
C ILE A 60 20.85 18.52 24.12
N LYS A 61 20.24 17.34 24.30
CA LYS A 61 20.00 16.77 25.63
C LYS A 61 21.31 16.54 26.40
N ILE A 62 22.32 15.94 25.77
CA ILE A 62 23.63 15.71 26.39
C ILE A 62 24.30 17.03 26.79
N LEU A 63 24.28 18.03 25.91
CA LEU A 63 24.84 19.36 26.21
C LEU A 63 24.11 20.03 27.38
N ALA A 64 22.77 19.91 27.44
CA ALA A 64 21.97 20.42 28.55
C ALA A 64 22.30 19.71 29.87
N GLU A 65 22.49 18.39 29.87
CA GLU A 65 22.91 17.63 31.06
C GLU A 65 24.29 18.06 31.57
N VAL A 66 25.24 18.32 30.68
CA VAL A 66 26.58 18.83 31.02
C VAL A 66 26.51 20.22 31.64
N LEU A 67 25.66 21.11 31.11
CA LEU A 67 25.42 22.45 31.65
C LEU A 67 24.77 22.40 33.04
N ASN A 68 23.83 21.48 33.25
CA ASN A 68 23.16 21.28 34.53
C ASN A 68 24.12 20.82 35.64
N LYS A 69 25.09 19.96 35.30
CA LYS A 69 26.12 19.48 36.25
C LYS A 69 27.11 20.57 36.68
N LYS A 70 27.31 21.62 35.88
CA LYS A 70 28.25 22.73 36.17
C LYS A 70 27.65 23.84 37.03
N SER A 71 26.33 23.97 37.10
CA SER A 71 25.64 24.96 37.93
C SER A 71 24.40 24.34 38.57
N SER A 72 24.42 24.14 39.89
CA SER A 72 23.41 23.41 40.69
C SER A 72 22.00 24.02 40.75
N ALA A 73 21.70 25.06 39.95
CA ALA A 73 20.43 25.79 39.95
C ALA A 73 19.94 26.15 38.53
N ASN A 74 20.28 25.36 37.51
CA ASN A 74 19.94 25.70 36.13
C ASN A 74 18.59 25.08 35.71
N THR A 75 17.48 25.69 36.16
CA THR A 75 16.10 25.29 35.79
C THR A 75 15.90 25.19 34.27
N GLY A 76 16.53 26.08 33.49
CA GLY A 76 16.47 26.06 32.03
C GLY A 76 17.10 24.80 31.39
N ALA A 77 18.14 24.22 32.01
CA ALA A 77 18.74 22.99 31.50
C ALA A 77 17.79 21.78 31.69
N ASN A 78 17.10 21.72 32.83
CA ASN A 78 16.07 20.70 33.07
C ASN A 78 14.88 20.83 32.12
N GLU A 79 14.46 22.06 31.80
CA GLU A 79 13.38 22.31 30.83
C GLU A 79 13.74 21.88 29.40
N ILE A 80 14.99 22.12 28.97
CA ILE A 80 15.51 21.66 27.68
C ILE A 80 15.52 20.12 27.62
N ILE A 81 16.01 19.45 28.66
CA ILE A 81 16.00 17.98 28.75
C ILE A 81 14.58 17.43 28.64
N ALA A 82 13.63 18.00 29.39
CA ALA A 82 12.23 17.59 29.34
C ALA A 82 11.58 17.84 27.98
N ALA A 83 11.96 18.92 27.28
CA ALA A 83 11.49 19.20 25.93
C ALA A 83 12.07 18.19 24.90
N CYS A 84 13.33 17.78 25.07
CA CYS A 84 13.97 16.76 24.24
C CYS A 84 13.29 15.40 24.40
N ASP A 85 12.99 14.98 25.63
CA ASP A 85 12.30 13.70 25.89
C ASP A 85 10.89 13.68 25.26
N LYS A 86 10.12 14.77 25.41
CA LYS A 86 8.82 14.92 24.75
C LYS A 86 8.92 14.87 23.23
N TYR A 87 10.01 15.37 22.65
CA TYR A 87 10.23 15.31 21.21
C TYR A 87 10.55 13.88 20.76
N LEU A 88 11.43 13.18 21.47
CA LEU A 88 11.79 11.78 21.19
C LEU A 88 10.55 10.86 21.27
N ASP A 89 9.69 11.03 22.27
CA ASP A 89 8.43 10.27 22.37
C ASP A 89 7.51 10.52 21.16
N LYS A 90 7.40 11.78 20.71
CA LYS A 90 6.60 12.14 19.52
C LYS A 90 7.20 11.56 18.23
N VAL A 91 8.53 11.49 18.13
CA VAL A 91 9.20 10.83 17.01
C VAL A 91 8.85 9.35 16.99
N GLN A 92 8.89 8.69 18.14
CA GLN A 92 8.55 7.28 18.24
C GLN A 92 7.09 7.02 17.82
N ALA A 93 6.16 7.89 18.21
CA ALA A 93 4.78 7.86 17.73
C ALA A 93 4.66 8.11 16.20
N GLY A 94 5.51 8.96 15.65
CA GLY A 94 5.59 9.24 14.20
C GLY A 94 6.04 8.04 13.35
N THR A 95 6.69 7.04 13.97
CA THR A 95 7.14 5.81 13.28
C THR A 95 5.99 5.02 12.65
N VAL A 96 4.78 5.15 13.20
CA VAL A 96 3.53 4.57 12.67
C VAL A 96 3.23 5.07 11.25
N GLY A 97 3.62 6.31 10.92
CA GLY A 97 3.44 6.88 9.57
C GLY A 97 4.28 6.18 8.50
N PHE A 98 5.50 5.76 8.84
CA PHE A 98 6.37 5.01 7.93
C PHE A 98 5.84 3.59 7.65
N GLN A 99 5.23 2.95 8.66
CA GLN A 99 4.58 1.65 8.48
C GLN A 99 3.35 1.73 7.57
N PHE A 100 2.56 2.81 7.68
CA PHE A 100 1.44 3.04 6.76
C PHE A 100 1.93 3.22 5.32
N TYR A 101 3.02 3.96 5.13
CA TYR A 101 3.64 4.14 3.82
C TYR A 101 4.14 2.81 3.22
N ASP A 102 4.86 1.99 4.00
CA ASP A 102 5.32 0.68 3.53
C ASP A 102 4.14 -0.19 3.10
N LYS A 103 3.10 -0.28 3.93
CA LYS A 103 1.86 -1.01 3.61
C LYS A 103 1.18 -0.46 2.35
N LEU A 104 1.14 0.85 2.16
CA LEU A 104 0.58 1.48 0.96
C LEU A 104 1.37 1.10 -0.29
N THR A 105 2.70 1.27 -0.27
CA THR A 105 3.55 0.92 -1.43
C THR A 105 3.48 -0.57 -1.76
N GLN A 106 3.38 -1.44 -0.75
CA GLN A 106 3.19 -2.87 -0.96
C GLN A 106 1.87 -3.14 -1.72
N ARG A 107 0.75 -2.53 -1.30
CA ARG A 107 -0.54 -2.66 -1.98
C ARG A 107 -0.47 -2.20 -3.44
N LEU A 108 0.15 -1.05 -3.70
CA LEU A 108 0.31 -0.54 -5.05
C LEU A 108 1.19 -1.46 -5.93
N ARG A 109 2.25 -2.05 -5.35
CA ARG A 109 3.07 -3.04 -6.05
C ARG A 109 2.26 -4.28 -6.45
N HIS A 110 1.40 -4.76 -5.56
CA HIS A 110 0.51 -5.88 -5.85
C HIS A 110 -0.48 -5.52 -6.97
N THR A 111 -1.10 -4.34 -6.92
CA THR A 111 -1.99 -3.86 -7.98
C THR A 111 -1.26 -3.79 -9.33
N SER A 112 -0.07 -3.19 -9.37
CA SER A 112 0.76 -3.12 -10.58
C SER A 112 1.06 -4.52 -11.13
N LYS A 113 1.47 -5.47 -10.28
CA LYS A 113 1.72 -6.86 -10.69
C LYS A 113 0.46 -7.52 -11.26
N SER A 114 -0.70 -7.30 -10.65
CA SER A 114 -1.97 -7.83 -11.17
C SER A 114 -2.30 -7.28 -12.55
N MET A 115 -2.08 -5.98 -12.80
CA MET A 115 -2.27 -5.38 -14.13
C MET A 115 -1.33 -6.02 -15.18
N GLN A 116 -0.07 -6.28 -14.82
CA GLN A 116 0.88 -6.95 -15.72
C GLN A 116 0.45 -8.38 -16.05
N GLN A 117 -0.04 -9.14 -15.07
CA GLN A 117 -0.53 -10.50 -15.31
C GLN A 117 -1.76 -10.52 -16.22
N VAL A 118 -2.72 -9.59 -16.03
CA VAL A 118 -3.88 -9.50 -16.93
C VAL A 118 -3.41 -9.17 -18.35
N LYS A 119 -2.46 -8.25 -18.49
CA LYS A 119 -1.85 -7.93 -19.78
C LYS A 119 -1.24 -9.16 -20.45
N ASP A 120 -0.48 -9.96 -19.71
CA ASP A 120 0.14 -11.17 -20.25
C ASP A 120 -0.92 -12.16 -20.76
N ILE A 121 -2.04 -12.30 -20.05
CA ILE A 121 -3.20 -13.11 -20.50
C ILE A 121 -3.82 -12.51 -21.76
N LEU A 122 -3.99 -11.19 -21.84
CA LEU A 122 -4.57 -10.51 -23.02
C LEU A 122 -3.69 -10.63 -24.28
N HIS A 123 -2.38 -10.75 -24.12
CA HIS A 123 -1.44 -10.99 -25.24
C HIS A 123 -1.35 -12.46 -25.68
N ALA A 124 -2.01 -13.38 -24.98
CA ALA A 124 -2.02 -14.80 -25.30
C ALA A 124 -3.44 -15.24 -25.75
N PRO A 125 -3.73 -15.25 -27.07
CA PRO A 125 -5.06 -15.58 -27.61
C PRO A 125 -5.58 -16.94 -27.15
N ASP A 126 -4.67 -17.90 -26.97
CA ASP A 126 -4.99 -19.26 -26.53
C ASP A 126 -5.38 -19.31 -25.05
N GLN A 127 -4.85 -18.39 -24.23
CA GLN A 127 -5.12 -18.31 -22.79
C GLN A 127 -6.38 -17.48 -22.47
N LEU A 128 -6.73 -16.54 -23.34
CA LEU A 128 -7.90 -15.66 -23.18
C LEU A 128 -9.20 -16.44 -22.95
N ASN A 129 -9.37 -17.56 -23.65
CA ASN A 129 -10.55 -18.43 -23.54
C ASN A 129 -10.39 -19.57 -22.53
N ASP A 130 -9.25 -19.67 -21.85
CA ASP A 130 -8.98 -20.72 -20.87
C ASP A 130 -9.41 -20.27 -19.47
N GLU A 131 -10.52 -20.83 -18.98
CA GLU A 131 -11.03 -20.54 -17.64
C GLU A 131 -10.05 -20.91 -16.52
N SER A 132 -9.19 -21.91 -16.74
CA SER A 132 -8.19 -22.34 -15.75
C SER A 132 -7.10 -21.29 -15.53
N VAL A 133 -6.72 -20.54 -16.57
CA VAL A 133 -5.77 -19.43 -16.50
C VAL A 133 -6.34 -18.31 -15.62
N TRP A 134 -7.60 -17.95 -15.85
CA TRP A 134 -8.29 -16.94 -15.05
C TRP A 134 -8.52 -17.38 -13.60
N GLN A 135 -8.75 -18.68 -13.37
CA GLN A 135 -8.86 -19.21 -12.02
C GLN A 135 -7.53 -19.16 -11.27
N ALA A 136 -6.43 -19.56 -11.91
CA ALA A 136 -5.09 -19.45 -11.33
C ALA A 136 -4.72 -17.99 -11.02
N PHE A 137 -5.09 -17.05 -11.89
CA PHE A 137 -4.91 -15.63 -11.65
C PHE A 137 -5.72 -15.12 -10.45
N LYS A 138 -7.00 -15.51 -10.34
CA LYS A 138 -7.85 -15.18 -9.18
C LYS A 138 -7.25 -15.73 -7.89
N ASP A 139 -6.74 -16.94 -7.91
CA ASP A 139 -6.11 -17.58 -6.75
C ASP A 139 -4.82 -16.87 -6.34
N ASP A 140 -3.97 -16.46 -7.30
CA ASP A 140 -2.77 -15.65 -7.04
C ASP A 140 -3.11 -14.25 -6.48
N ILE A 141 -4.19 -13.61 -6.97
CA ILE A 141 -4.70 -12.39 -6.32
C ILE A 141 -5.11 -12.70 -4.87
N HIS A 142 -5.92 -13.74 -4.64
CA HIS A 142 -6.41 -14.07 -3.31
C HIS A 142 -5.26 -14.32 -2.31
N GLN A 143 -4.21 -15.02 -2.73
CA GLN A 143 -3.04 -15.31 -1.90
C GLN A 143 -2.23 -14.05 -1.54
N ARG A 144 -2.28 -13.00 -2.35
CA ARG A 144 -1.60 -11.71 -2.05
C ARG A 144 -2.38 -10.85 -1.05
N TYR A 145 -3.66 -11.12 -0.85
CA TYR A 145 -4.51 -10.39 0.09
C TYR A 145 -4.28 -10.95 1.50
N ASN A 146 -3.25 -10.44 2.17
CA ASN A 146 -2.74 -11.00 3.42
C ASN A 146 -3.39 -10.45 4.68
N THR A 147 -4.05 -9.29 4.61
CA THR A 147 -4.73 -8.68 5.76
C THR A 147 -6.20 -9.08 5.82
N GLU A 148 -6.79 -9.06 7.01
CA GLU A 148 -8.21 -9.38 7.20
C GLU A 148 -9.10 -8.37 6.44
N GLU A 149 -8.69 -7.10 6.39
CA GLU A 149 -9.39 -6.05 5.64
C GLU A 149 -9.36 -6.33 4.13
N ASP A 150 -8.19 -6.68 3.61
CA ASP A 150 -8.02 -6.99 2.20
C ASP A 150 -8.87 -8.22 1.84
N ARG A 151 -8.78 -9.33 2.59
CA ARG A 151 -9.58 -10.54 2.33
C ARG A 151 -11.09 -10.27 2.32
N LYS A 152 -11.58 -9.46 3.26
CA LYS A 152 -13.00 -9.07 3.30
C LYS A 152 -13.43 -8.27 2.08
N LEU A 153 -12.60 -7.33 1.63
CA LEU A 153 -12.83 -6.55 0.42
C LEU A 153 -12.88 -7.47 -0.81
N TYR A 154 -11.90 -8.36 -0.97
CA TYR A 154 -11.85 -9.33 -2.06
C TYR A 154 -13.08 -10.25 -2.08
N GLN A 155 -13.46 -10.82 -0.93
CA GLN A 155 -14.65 -11.67 -0.83
C GLN A 155 -15.95 -10.92 -1.14
N ALA A 156 -16.06 -9.65 -0.73
CA ALA A 156 -17.24 -8.84 -1.03
C ALA A 156 -17.37 -8.62 -2.55
N ILE A 157 -16.26 -8.28 -3.23
CA ILE A 157 -16.23 -8.08 -4.68
C ILE A 157 -16.56 -9.38 -5.43
N ILE A 158 -15.97 -10.52 -5.03
CA ILE A 158 -16.28 -11.83 -5.65
C ILE A 158 -17.75 -12.24 -5.43
N LYS A 159 -18.36 -11.86 -4.31
CA LYS A 159 -19.79 -12.09 -4.03
C LYS A 159 -20.71 -11.14 -4.82
N GLY A 160 -20.17 -10.29 -5.69
CA GLY A 160 -20.93 -9.40 -6.57
C GLY A 160 -21.32 -8.07 -5.92
N LEU A 161 -20.76 -7.72 -4.75
CA LEU A 161 -20.95 -6.36 -4.22
C LEU A 161 -20.18 -5.36 -5.05
N SER A 162 -20.73 -4.17 -5.19
CA SER A 162 -19.98 -3.04 -5.73
C SER A 162 -18.78 -2.70 -4.84
N ILE A 163 -17.74 -2.12 -5.44
CA ILE A 163 -16.55 -1.67 -4.71
C ILE A 163 -16.95 -0.70 -3.58
N ASP A 164 -17.89 0.21 -3.84
CA ASP A 164 -18.34 1.21 -2.86
C ASP A 164 -19.06 0.57 -1.66
N GLU A 165 -19.90 -0.44 -1.90
CA GLU A 165 -20.58 -1.19 -0.84
C GLU A 165 -19.59 -2.00 -0.01
N ALA A 166 -18.60 -2.62 -0.66
CA ALA A 166 -17.55 -3.37 0.00
C ALA A 166 -16.69 -2.47 0.90
N LEU A 167 -16.31 -1.27 0.41
CA LEU A 167 -15.57 -0.27 1.17
C LEU A 167 -16.41 0.33 2.33
N SER A 168 -17.70 0.56 2.12
CA SER A 168 -18.62 1.02 3.16
C SER A 168 -18.76 0.00 4.31
N LYS A 169 -18.83 -1.30 3.98
CA LYS A 169 -18.84 -2.36 5.00
C LYS A 169 -17.52 -2.49 5.75
N ALA A 170 -16.39 -2.37 5.04
CA ALA A 170 -15.07 -2.43 5.65
C ALA A 170 -14.83 -1.26 6.63
N SER A 171 -15.11 -0.02 6.20
CA SER A 171 -14.92 1.19 7.02
C SER A 171 -15.81 1.23 8.26
N LYS A 172 -17.06 0.72 8.18
CA LYS A 172 -17.96 0.58 9.34
C LYS A 172 -17.44 -0.43 10.37
N GLN A 173 -16.79 -1.51 9.93
CA GLN A 173 -16.15 -2.47 10.85
C GLN A 173 -14.91 -1.88 11.53
N SER A 174 -14.09 -1.10 10.82
CA SER A 174 -12.92 -0.43 11.39
C SER A 174 -13.30 0.58 12.49
N LYS A 175 -14.42 1.31 12.30
CA LYS A 175 -14.95 2.24 13.32
C LYS A 175 -15.44 1.49 14.57
N LYS A 176 -16.21 0.41 14.39
CA LYS A 176 -16.66 -0.43 15.52
C LYS A 176 -15.50 -1.07 16.29
N LYS A 177 -14.40 -1.46 15.64
CA LYS A 177 -13.22 -2.03 16.32
C LYS A 177 -12.49 -0.99 17.17
N LYS A 178 -12.35 0.25 16.69
CA LYS A 178 -11.81 1.38 17.47
C LYS A 178 -12.66 1.75 18.68
N ASP A 179 -13.98 1.64 18.57
CA ASP A 179 -14.88 1.92 19.70
C ASP A 179 -14.80 0.84 20.80
N ILE A 180 -14.41 -0.40 20.47
CA ILE A 180 -14.27 -1.49 21.44
C ILE A 180 -12.90 -1.46 22.15
N GLU A 181 -11.86 -0.92 21.50
CA GLU A 181 -10.51 -0.77 22.08
C GLU A 181 -10.33 0.51 22.94
N LEU A 182 -11.41 1.26 23.16
CA LEU A 182 -11.43 2.49 23.96
C LEU A 182 -12.17 2.35 25.30
N PHE A 183 -12.47 1.13 25.73
CA PHE A 183 -13.05 0.80 27.04
C PHE A 183 -12.15 -0.13 27.84
#